data_AF-A0A2P6NMA6-F1
#
_entry.id   AF-A0A2P6NMA6-F1
#
_cell.length_a   1.000
_cell.length_b   1.000
_cell.length_c   1.000
_cell.angle_alpha   90.00
_cell.angle_beta   90.00
_cell.angle_gamma   90.00
#
_symmetry.space_group_name_H-M   'P 1'
#
loop_
_entity.id
_entity.type
_entity.pdbx_description
1 polymer ?
#
loop_
_entity_poly.entity_id
_entity_poly.type
_entity_poly.pdbx_seq_one_letter_code
_entity_poly.pdbx_strand_id
1 'polypeptide(L)'
;MFSTNPRFSETNIFWTKTSHYPTHDPKHLSPRPPNTMDKFLVRPKRKAEEEPATASEDAQLSSPKKSAKSETDVDQKTLAEWLSVPVETLTTDQQYEDYFTGLAERLLNHTVLKVNRQPHRLLEIEFYFTNEKSHGLHYDPFTHCDDIQKQNAVWYFHRTKGSYRGGTYKGLDITIGRGEGRHGGILIRSVQALQDGKIICGPSLSVDHLLSVCKAEDIKTLVNEKMQGDISVFPSEDKSNILVLEDSNNTFDKKPVYRSGRVGLHMTKKVATDDDKTAQMDFVFKNYRYFCEAKKISKGNHYASTALLWRGMSPKEIANILPTKLTTIEKYRDLFEEGKKMKEEKFLGTKMTDSQICQAIGSLHNRLTW
;
A
#
# COMPACT_ATOMS: atom_id res chain seq x y z
N MET A 1 22.07 -60.29 -18.64
CA MET A 1 20.75 -59.68 -18.83
C MET A 1 20.90 -58.17 -18.60
N PHE A 2 21.04 -57.42 -19.70
CA PHE A 2 21.11 -55.96 -19.71
C PHE A 2 19.73 -55.43 -20.13
N SER A 3 19.16 -54.47 -19.42
CA SER A 3 18.04 -53.65 -19.91
C SER A 3 18.01 -52.33 -19.12
N THR A 4 18.62 -51.27 -19.66
CA THR A 4 18.01 -50.15 -20.43
C THR A 4 17.51 -49.00 -19.57
N ASN A 5 18.32 -47.95 -19.63
CA ASN A 5 18.07 -46.55 -19.33
C ASN A 5 17.26 -45.91 -20.48
N PRO A 6 16.26 -45.03 -20.27
CA PRO A 6 15.76 -44.17 -21.33
C PRO A 6 16.34 -42.75 -21.23
N ARG A 7 16.85 -42.33 -22.39
CA ARG A 7 17.34 -40.99 -22.74
C ARG A 7 16.20 -39.96 -22.66
N PHE A 8 16.48 -38.79 -22.10
CA PHE A 8 15.74 -37.56 -22.42
C PHE A 8 16.54 -36.76 -23.44
N SER A 9 15.90 -36.47 -24.57
CA SER A 9 16.41 -35.67 -25.68
C SER A 9 16.14 -34.19 -25.44
N GLU A 10 17.21 -33.40 -25.55
CA GLU A 10 17.19 -31.96 -25.70
C GLU A 10 16.43 -31.56 -26.98
N THR A 11 15.55 -30.56 -26.87
CA THR A 11 15.11 -29.76 -28.01
C THR A 11 15.25 -28.28 -27.67
N ASN A 12 16.32 -27.69 -28.19
CA ASN A 12 16.52 -26.26 -28.34
C ASN A 12 15.49 -25.71 -29.32
N ILE A 13 14.74 -24.68 -28.93
CA ILE A 13 13.97 -23.85 -29.87
C ILE A 13 14.44 -22.41 -29.73
N PHE A 14 15.26 -22.01 -30.70
CA PHE A 14 15.61 -20.63 -31.02
C PHE A 14 14.37 -19.86 -31.48
N TRP A 15 14.14 -18.68 -30.91
CA TRP A 15 13.34 -17.63 -31.55
C TRP A 15 14.15 -16.33 -31.57
N THR A 16 14.75 -16.04 -32.72
CA THR A 16 15.19 -14.71 -33.10
C THR A 16 14.02 -13.99 -33.75
N LYS A 17 13.63 -12.83 -33.24
CA LYS A 17 12.95 -11.78 -34.03
C LYS A 17 13.17 -10.41 -33.39
N THR A 18 14.09 -9.70 -34.02
CA THR A 18 14.32 -8.26 -33.95
C THR A 18 13.07 -7.52 -34.41
N SER A 19 12.60 -6.55 -33.62
CA SER A 19 11.66 -5.53 -34.09
C SER A 19 12.28 -4.14 -33.89
N HIS A 20 12.37 -3.42 -35.00
CA HIS A 20 12.85 -2.06 -35.10
C HIS A 20 11.83 -1.10 -34.46
N TYR A 21 12.30 -0.19 -33.60
CA TYR A 21 11.54 0.98 -33.19
C TYR A 21 12.08 2.22 -33.93
N PRO A 22 11.21 3.08 -34.48
CA PRO A 22 11.63 4.33 -35.10
C PRO A 22 11.98 5.37 -34.02
N THR A 23 13.10 6.04 -34.24
CA THR A 23 13.59 7.19 -33.46
C THR A 23 12.76 8.43 -33.78
N HIS A 24 12.17 9.06 -32.76
CA HIS A 24 11.55 10.37 -32.88
C HIS A 24 12.55 11.49 -32.59
N ASP A 25 12.67 12.37 -33.59
CA ASP A 25 13.42 13.63 -33.64
C ASP A 25 12.75 14.72 -32.77
N PRO A 26 13.46 15.43 -31.88
CA PRO A 26 12.89 16.51 -31.08
C PRO A 26 13.19 17.88 -31.72
N LYS A 27 12.20 18.49 -32.37
CA LYS A 27 12.27 19.91 -32.76
C LYS A 27 10.97 20.68 -32.49
N HIS A 28 11.18 21.90 -32.00
CA HIS A 28 10.28 23.05 -31.87
C HIS A 28 9.34 23.12 -30.65
N LEU A 29 9.88 23.71 -29.58
CA LEU A 29 9.14 24.53 -28.62
C LEU A 29 9.02 25.96 -29.17
N SER A 30 7.79 26.44 -29.34
CA SER A 30 7.46 27.84 -29.59
C SER A 30 6.95 28.52 -28.29
N PRO A 31 7.26 29.81 -28.07
CA PRO A 31 6.92 30.50 -26.82
C PRO A 31 5.45 30.94 -26.77
N ARG A 32 4.82 30.80 -25.60
CA ARG A 32 3.50 31.39 -25.31
C ARG A 32 3.60 32.91 -25.14
N PRO A 33 2.63 33.69 -25.65
CA PRO A 33 2.55 35.12 -25.36
C PRO A 33 1.96 35.39 -23.96
N PRO A 34 2.26 36.56 -23.36
CA PRO A 34 1.72 36.98 -22.08
C PRO A 34 0.30 37.53 -22.28
N ASN A 35 -0.62 37.22 -21.38
CA ASN A 35 -1.91 37.89 -21.34
C ASN A 35 -2.03 38.75 -20.07
N THR A 36 -2.12 40.05 -20.31
CA THR A 36 -2.28 41.15 -19.37
C THR A 36 -3.75 41.50 -19.16
N MET A 37 -3.99 42.17 -18.03
CA MET A 37 -5.13 43.03 -17.68
C MET A 37 -6.36 42.39 -16.98
N ASP A 38 -6.31 42.38 -15.66
CA ASP A 38 -6.84 43.44 -14.77
C ASP A 38 -8.22 44.04 -15.11
N LYS A 39 -9.19 43.90 -14.18
CA LYS A 39 -9.97 44.98 -13.51
C LYS A 39 -11.38 44.55 -13.05
N PHE A 40 -11.64 44.76 -11.75
CA PHE A 40 -12.85 45.35 -11.11
C PHE A 40 -14.24 44.71 -11.40
N LEU A 41 -15.06 44.30 -10.42
CA LEU A 41 -15.77 45.16 -9.45
C LEU A 41 -16.66 44.32 -8.48
N VAL A 42 -16.83 44.88 -7.27
CA VAL A 42 -18.04 44.87 -6.41
C VAL A 42 -18.35 43.64 -5.54
N ARG A 43 -18.10 43.85 -4.25
CA ARG A 43 -18.75 43.17 -3.11
C ARG A 43 -20.15 43.75 -2.87
N PRO A 44 -21.10 42.93 -2.39
CA PRO A 44 -22.12 43.40 -1.46
C PRO A 44 -21.86 42.89 -0.03
N LYS A 45 -22.23 43.74 0.92
CA LYS A 45 -22.21 43.56 2.38
C LYS A 45 -23.51 42.94 2.88
N ARG A 46 -23.40 42.32 4.07
CA ARG A 46 -24.44 42.02 5.11
C ARG A 46 -25.38 40.85 4.77
N LYS A 47 -25.81 40.02 5.74
CA LYS A 47 -26.29 40.33 7.09
C LYS A 47 -26.10 39.12 8.04
N ALA A 48 -25.91 39.41 9.32
CA ALA A 48 -26.00 38.47 10.44
C ALA A 48 -27.43 38.48 10.98
N GLU A 49 -27.90 37.33 11.47
CA GLU A 49 -29.12 37.02 12.25
C GLU A 49 -29.27 35.48 12.11
N GLU A 50 -29.63 34.62 13.07
CA GLU A 50 -29.73 34.60 14.53
C GLU A 50 -29.95 33.10 14.84
N GLU A 51 -29.40 32.59 15.94
CA GLU A 51 -29.71 31.23 16.44
C GLU A 51 -31.16 31.12 16.92
N PRO A 52 -31.70 29.90 16.99
CA PRO A 52 -32.17 29.49 18.31
C PRO A 52 -31.67 28.10 18.73
N ALA A 53 -31.32 28.05 20.01
CA ALA A 53 -31.08 26.85 20.79
C ALA A 53 -32.35 26.01 20.95
N THR A 54 -32.21 24.69 20.82
CA THR A 54 -33.09 23.73 21.50
C THR A 54 -32.30 22.52 21.98
N ALA A 55 -32.56 22.19 23.24
CA ALA A 55 -32.05 21.09 24.07
C ALA A 55 -32.15 19.71 23.39
N SER A 56 -31.10 18.90 23.52
CA SER A 56 -30.96 17.77 24.45
C SER A 56 -31.52 16.46 23.90
N GLU A 57 -30.61 15.53 23.61
CA GLU A 57 -30.82 14.10 23.89
C GLU A 57 -29.44 13.43 23.94
N ASP A 58 -29.07 13.00 25.14
CA ASP A 58 -27.89 12.18 25.44
C ASP A 58 -28.04 10.82 24.77
N ALA A 59 -27.56 10.72 23.53
CA ALA A 59 -27.27 9.44 22.91
C ALA A 59 -25.87 9.00 23.35
N GLN A 60 -25.82 8.15 24.39
CA GLN A 60 -24.64 7.39 24.76
C GLN A 60 -24.11 6.65 23.52
N LEU A 61 -22.99 7.14 22.97
CA LEU A 61 -22.22 6.45 21.95
C LEU A 61 -21.76 5.10 22.52
N SER A 62 -22.42 4.02 22.12
CA SER A 62 -21.87 2.69 22.24
C SER A 62 -20.70 2.57 21.25
N SER A 63 -19.49 2.71 21.76
CA SER A 63 -18.25 2.38 21.06
C SER A 63 -18.39 1.04 20.32
N PRO A 64 -17.93 0.93 19.07
CA PRO A 64 -17.94 -0.34 18.36
C PRO A 64 -17.12 -1.36 19.15
N LYS A 65 -17.73 -2.52 19.43
CA LYS A 65 -17.14 -3.65 20.13
C LYS A 65 -15.75 -3.95 19.55
N LYS A 66 -14.70 -3.66 20.32
CA LYS A 66 -13.35 -4.21 20.12
C LYS A 66 -13.51 -5.71 19.92
N SER A 67 -13.13 -6.23 18.75
CA SER A 67 -12.76 -7.63 18.65
C SER A 67 -11.52 -7.81 19.51
N ALA A 68 -11.73 -8.36 20.71
CA ALA A 68 -10.69 -8.60 21.68
C ALA A 68 -9.81 -9.79 21.23
N LYS A 69 -9.00 -9.60 20.19
CA LYS A 69 -7.68 -10.25 20.18
C LYS A 69 -6.82 -9.40 21.11
N SER A 70 -6.47 -9.96 22.25
CA SER A 70 -5.86 -9.26 23.38
C SER A 70 -4.54 -8.59 22.97
N GLU A 71 -4.29 -7.38 23.50
CA GLU A 71 -3.00 -6.65 23.38
C GLU A 71 -1.79 -7.53 23.74
N THR A 72 -2.01 -8.60 24.51
CA THR A 72 -0.99 -9.56 24.95
C THR A 72 -0.32 -10.34 23.83
N ASP A 73 -0.97 -10.55 22.67
CA ASP A 73 -0.41 -11.42 21.59
C ASP A 73 0.55 -10.65 20.65
N VAL A 74 0.39 -9.33 20.52
CA VAL A 74 1.31 -8.48 19.74
C VAL A 74 2.67 -8.34 20.44
N ASP A 75 2.67 -8.30 21.77
CA ASP A 75 3.87 -8.10 22.59
C ASP A 75 4.69 -9.39 22.83
N GLN A 76 4.14 -10.57 22.54
CA GLN A 76 4.83 -11.85 22.77
C GLN A 76 5.72 -12.30 21.61
N LYS A 77 5.39 -11.93 20.37
CA LYS A 77 6.15 -12.29 19.18
C LYS A 77 7.17 -11.22 18.83
N THR A 78 8.39 -11.67 18.54
CA THR A 78 9.43 -10.83 17.95
C THR A 78 9.02 -10.34 16.56
N LEU A 79 9.61 -9.23 16.10
CA LEU A 79 9.37 -8.76 14.74
C LEU A 79 9.79 -9.80 13.67
N ALA A 80 10.83 -10.60 13.93
CA ALA A 80 11.26 -11.67 13.03
C ALA A 80 10.20 -12.75 12.86
N GLU A 81 9.56 -13.19 13.94
CA GLU A 81 8.44 -14.14 13.88
C GLU A 81 7.23 -13.55 13.15
N TRP A 82 6.97 -12.25 13.35
CA TRP A 82 5.94 -11.50 12.66
C TRP A 82 6.19 -11.34 11.15
N LEU A 83 7.44 -11.21 10.70
CA LEU A 83 7.75 -11.15 9.25
C LEU A 83 7.74 -12.53 8.58
N SER A 84 7.61 -13.61 9.37
CA SER A 84 7.51 -14.98 8.90
C SER A 84 6.05 -15.45 8.89
N VAL A 85 5.32 -15.14 7.80
CA VAL A 85 3.90 -15.49 7.65
C VAL A 85 3.66 -16.99 7.89
N PRO A 86 2.78 -17.39 8.84
CA PRO A 86 2.54 -18.78 9.18
C PRO A 86 1.56 -19.43 8.19
N VAL A 87 1.96 -19.51 6.92
CA VAL A 87 1.11 -19.98 5.79
C VAL A 87 0.49 -21.36 5.95
N GLU A 88 1.05 -22.21 6.83
CA GLU A 88 0.51 -23.54 7.10
C GLU A 88 -0.67 -23.52 8.11
N THR A 89 -0.87 -22.41 8.83
CA THR A 89 -1.98 -22.25 9.80
C THR A 89 -3.05 -21.25 9.35
N LEU A 90 -2.73 -20.37 8.38
CA LEU A 90 -3.68 -19.43 7.81
C LEU A 90 -4.47 -20.10 6.68
N THR A 91 -5.70 -20.52 7.01
CA THR A 91 -6.59 -21.30 6.14
C THR A 91 -7.75 -20.52 5.53
N THR A 92 -7.86 -19.21 5.79
CA THR A 92 -8.94 -18.34 5.28
C THR A 92 -8.43 -16.93 5.04
N ASP A 93 -9.07 -16.20 4.14
CA ASP A 93 -8.77 -14.79 3.88
C ASP A 93 -8.87 -13.91 5.14
N GLN A 94 -9.86 -14.18 5.99
CA GLN A 94 -10.02 -13.45 7.26
C GLN A 94 -8.82 -13.66 8.19
N GLN A 95 -8.23 -14.86 8.22
CA GLN A 95 -7.04 -15.11 9.04
C GLN A 95 -5.81 -14.38 8.49
N TYR A 96 -5.66 -14.25 7.16
CA TYR A 96 -4.62 -13.40 6.56
C TYR A 96 -4.85 -11.93 6.89
N GLU A 97 -6.09 -11.43 6.79
CA GLU A 97 -6.46 -10.06 7.17
C GLU A 97 -6.15 -9.76 8.65
N ASP A 98 -6.51 -10.67 9.54
CA ASP A 98 -6.22 -10.55 10.97
C ASP A 98 -4.71 -10.55 11.24
N TYR A 99 -3.97 -11.43 10.57
CA TYR A 99 -2.52 -11.51 10.71
C TYR A 99 -1.84 -10.23 10.22
N PHE A 100 -2.23 -9.73 9.04
CA PHE A 100 -1.71 -8.46 8.50
C PHE A 100 -2.13 -7.26 9.36
N THR A 101 -3.30 -7.30 10.00
CA THR A 101 -3.70 -6.27 10.97
C THR A 101 -2.77 -6.25 12.17
N GLY A 102 -2.45 -7.41 12.77
CA GLY A 102 -1.50 -7.52 13.88
C GLY A 102 -0.08 -7.11 13.48
N LEU A 103 0.37 -7.52 12.29
CA LEU A 103 1.67 -7.14 11.75
C LEU A 103 1.76 -5.64 11.45
N ALA A 104 0.70 -5.04 10.91
CA ALA A 104 0.64 -3.61 10.69
C ALA A 104 0.70 -2.82 12.00
N GLU A 105 -0.01 -3.27 13.04
CA GLU A 105 0.06 -2.68 14.38
C GLU A 105 1.50 -2.73 14.93
N ARG A 106 2.17 -3.88 14.82
CA ARG A 106 3.58 -4.01 15.20
C ARG A 106 4.47 -3.01 14.44
N LEU A 107 4.36 -2.96 13.12
CA LEU A 107 5.21 -2.12 12.27
C LEU A 107 4.97 -0.61 12.48
N LEU A 108 3.72 -0.17 12.64
CA LEU A 108 3.35 1.25 12.69
C LEU A 108 3.45 1.86 14.10
N ASN A 109 3.31 1.02 15.15
CA ASN A 109 3.27 1.47 16.54
C ASN A 109 4.40 0.93 17.42
N HIS A 110 5.06 -0.15 17.03
CA HIS A 110 6.07 -0.81 17.86
C HIS A 110 7.45 -0.96 17.20
N THR A 111 7.62 -0.46 15.98
CA THR A 111 8.88 -0.59 15.23
C THR A 111 9.41 0.78 14.79
N VAL A 112 10.71 1.00 14.97
CA VAL A 112 11.46 2.15 14.43
C VAL A 112 12.22 1.70 13.19
N LEU A 113 12.10 2.46 12.11
CA LEU A 113 12.98 2.35 10.95
C LEU A 113 14.22 3.23 11.19
N LYS A 114 15.41 2.65 11.25
CA LYS A 114 16.67 3.39 11.27
C LYS A 114 17.19 3.54 9.84
N VAL A 115 17.43 4.78 9.43
CA VAL A 115 18.01 5.13 8.13
C VAL A 115 19.27 5.92 8.39
N ASN A 116 20.43 5.34 8.11
CA ASN A 116 21.74 5.88 8.44
C ASN A 116 21.78 6.37 9.91
N ARG A 117 21.35 5.51 10.83
CA ARG A 117 21.20 5.77 12.28
C ARG A 117 20.14 6.80 12.67
N GLN A 118 19.49 7.46 11.71
CA GLN A 118 18.41 8.40 11.98
C GLN A 118 17.07 7.67 12.15
N PRO A 119 16.35 7.91 13.25
CA PRO A 119 15.10 7.21 13.53
C PRO A 119 13.93 7.78 12.72
N HIS A 120 13.13 6.86 12.18
CA HIS A 120 11.93 7.13 11.43
C HIS A 120 10.79 6.26 11.95
N ARG A 121 9.57 6.80 11.86
CA ARG A 121 8.34 6.05 12.07
C ARG A 121 7.71 5.69 10.73
N LEU A 122 7.25 4.46 10.58
CA LEU A 122 6.38 4.06 9.46
C LEU A 122 4.99 4.63 9.69
N LEU A 123 4.42 5.31 8.69
CA LEU A 123 3.09 5.92 8.76
C LEU A 123 2.07 5.29 7.82
N GLU A 124 2.51 4.66 6.73
CA GLU A 124 1.63 4.04 5.75
C GLU A 124 2.34 2.88 5.07
N ILE A 125 1.70 1.71 5.04
CA ILE A 125 2.21 0.48 4.44
C ILE A 125 1.12 -0.23 3.63
N GLU A 126 1.52 -1.02 2.64
CA GLU A 126 0.63 -1.89 1.86
C GLU A 126 1.15 -3.33 1.78
N PHE A 127 0.28 -4.30 2.05
CA PHE A 127 0.59 -5.72 1.93
C PHE A 127 0.33 -6.23 0.52
N TYR A 128 1.26 -7.02 0.01
CA TYR A 128 1.15 -7.81 -1.21
C TYR A 128 1.68 -9.21 -0.88
N PHE A 129 0.82 -10.21 -0.92
CA PHE A 129 1.21 -11.57 -0.54
C PHE A 129 0.47 -12.60 -1.38
N THR A 130 1.20 -13.57 -1.89
CA THR A 130 0.66 -14.63 -2.74
C THR A 130 1.13 -15.99 -2.23
N ASN A 131 0.20 -16.92 -2.09
CA ASN A 131 0.44 -18.32 -1.69
C ASN A 131 -0.13 -19.28 -2.76
N GLU A 132 0.69 -19.58 -3.77
CA GLU A 132 0.40 -20.18 -5.08
C GLU A 132 0.36 -21.72 -5.11
N LYS A 133 0.08 -22.43 -4.01
CA LYS A 133 0.21 -23.92 -4.01
C LYS A 133 -0.58 -24.65 -5.13
N SER A 134 -1.59 -24.01 -5.73
CA SER A 134 -1.99 -24.14 -7.16
C SER A 134 -3.34 -23.47 -7.44
N HIS A 135 -4.05 -22.99 -6.42
CA HIS A 135 -4.96 -21.82 -6.35
C HIS A 135 -5.18 -21.57 -4.85
N GLY A 136 -4.08 -21.39 -4.11
CA GLY A 136 -4.10 -21.41 -2.66
C GLY A 136 -4.99 -20.32 -2.08
N LEU A 137 -5.33 -20.49 -0.81
CA LEU A 137 -6.24 -19.66 0.01
C LEU A 137 -6.03 -18.14 -0.08
N HIS A 138 -4.89 -17.69 -0.60
CA HIS A 138 -4.54 -16.29 -0.70
C HIS A 138 -3.70 -16.02 -1.96
N TYR A 139 -4.35 -15.88 -3.10
CA TYR A 139 -3.71 -15.57 -4.39
C TYR A 139 -3.90 -14.10 -4.76
N ASP A 140 -2.98 -13.23 -4.35
CA ASP A 140 -3.02 -11.81 -4.70
C ASP A 140 -2.37 -11.58 -6.08
N PRO A 141 -3.16 -11.28 -7.13
CA PRO A 141 -2.61 -11.09 -8.46
C PRO A 141 -1.80 -9.79 -8.56
N PHE A 142 -1.79 -8.92 -7.55
CA PHE A 142 -1.06 -7.65 -7.56
C PHE A 142 0.36 -7.76 -6.98
N THR A 143 0.72 -8.89 -6.37
CA THR A 143 2.09 -9.15 -5.90
C THR A 143 3.09 -9.13 -7.05
N HIS A 144 4.29 -8.61 -6.80
CA HIS A 144 5.36 -8.53 -7.81
C HIS A 144 5.95 -9.90 -8.17
N CYS A 145 5.99 -10.82 -7.19
CA CYS A 145 6.56 -12.16 -7.32
C CYS A 145 8.00 -12.18 -7.83
N ASP A 146 8.81 -11.21 -7.39
CA ASP A 146 10.26 -11.22 -7.62
C ASP A 146 10.91 -12.31 -6.75
N ASP A 147 11.98 -12.95 -7.23
CA ASP A 147 12.61 -14.08 -6.52
C ASP A 147 13.08 -13.70 -5.11
N ILE A 148 13.51 -12.46 -4.90
CA ILE A 148 13.87 -11.98 -3.55
C ILE A 148 12.68 -11.91 -2.60
N GLN A 149 11.46 -11.74 -3.12
CA GLN A 149 10.22 -11.76 -2.32
C GLN A 149 9.81 -13.17 -1.90
N LYS A 150 10.53 -14.23 -2.32
CA LYS A 150 10.42 -15.59 -1.73
C LYS A 150 11.04 -15.65 -0.34
N GLN A 151 11.97 -14.73 -0.04
CA GLN A 151 12.61 -14.60 1.27
C GLN A 151 11.72 -13.77 2.20
N ASN A 152 12.00 -13.82 3.50
CA ASN A 152 11.43 -12.90 4.48
C ASN A 152 12.54 -12.07 5.15
N ALA A 153 12.14 -10.96 5.77
CA ALA A 153 13.01 -10.10 6.56
C ALA A 153 14.24 -9.55 5.79
N VAL A 154 14.07 -9.28 4.49
CA VAL A 154 15.03 -8.53 3.69
C VAL A 154 14.37 -7.35 2.99
N TRP A 155 15.17 -6.35 2.63
CA TRP A 155 14.76 -5.20 1.84
C TRP A 155 14.62 -5.56 0.36
N TYR A 156 13.47 -5.25 -0.22
CA TYR A 156 13.25 -5.32 -1.66
C TYR A 156 12.98 -3.95 -2.25
N PHE A 157 13.97 -3.38 -2.93
CA PHE A 157 13.75 -2.24 -3.82
C PHE A 157 13.16 -2.72 -5.13
N HIS A 158 12.06 -2.08 -5.58
CA HIS A 158 11.33 -2.52 -6.77
C HIS A 158 12.23 -2.61 -8.00
N ARG A 159 12.12 -3.73 -8.72
CA ARG A 159 12.90 -4.01 -9.94
C ARG A 159 12.01 -4.20 -11.16
N THR A 160 12.62 -4.08 -12.33
CA THR A 160 12.08 -4.51 -13.61
C THR A 160 13.20 -5.21 -14.37
N LYS A 161 13.01 -6.47 -14.75
CA LYS A 161 14.01 -7.26 -15.49
C LYS A 161 15.40 -7.20 -14.81
N GLY A 162 15.43 -7.37 -13.49
CA GLY A 162 16.66 -7.37 -12.68
C GLY A 162 17.25 -5.99 -12.34
N SER A 163 16.79 -4.92 -12.97
CA SER A 163 17.28 -3.55 -12.72
C SER A 163 16.38 -2.79 -11.75
N TYR A 164 16.96 -1.97 -10.87
CA TYR A 164 16.17 -1.11 -9.97
C TYR A 164 15.34 -0.11 -10.76
N ARG A 165 14.10 0.10 -10.33
CA ARG A 165 13.24 1.12 -10.92
C ARG A 165 13.72 2.51 -10.49
N GLY A 166 13.72 3.46 -11.43
CA GLY A 166 14.00 4.88 -11.18
C GLY A 166 12.74 5.75 -11.21
N GLY A 167 12.92 7.06 -11.06
CA GLY A 167 11.84 8.05 -11.20
C GLY A 167 10.67 7.83 -10.24
N THR A 168 9.44 7.94 -10.74
CA THR A 168 8.19 7.79 -9.97
C THR A 168 7.76 6.34 -9.76
N TYR A 169 8.57 5.37 -10.16
CA TYR A 169 8.28 3.94 -10.05
C TYR A 169 9.14 3.23 -9.00
N LYS A 170 9.87 4.00 -8.19
CA LYS A 170 10.62 3.49 -7.02
C LYS A 170 9.64 3.05 -5.94
N GLY A 171 9.98 1.95 -5.27
CA GLY A 171 9.31 1.45 -4.08
C GLY A 171 10.29 0.62 -3.27
N LEU A 172 9.99 0.47 -1.98
CA LEU A 172 10.75 -0.32 -1.03
C LEU A 172 9.76 -1.18 -0.24
N ASP A 173 9.98 -2.49 -0.29
CA ASP A 173 9.19 -3.45 0.45
C ASP A 173 10.04 -4.12 1.55
N ILE A 174 9.38 -4.49 2.64
CA ILE A 174 9.88 -5.51 3.58
C ILE A 174 9.39 -6.87 3.07
N THR A 175 10.28 -7.80 2.74
CA THR A 175 9.84 -9.11 2.24
C THR A 175 9.26 -9.98 3.36
N ILE A 176 8.23 -10.75 3.03
CA ILE A 176 7.51 -11.64 3.94
C ILE A 176 7.25 -13.03 3.33
N GLY A 177 8.05 -13.40 2.32
CA GLY A 177 7.93 -14.65 1.59
C GLY A 177 8.25 -15.90 2.40
N ARG A 178 7.85 -17.05 1.85
CA ARG A 178 7.98 -18.38 2.46
C ARG A 178 8.45 -19.44 1.45
N GLY A 179 9.32 -19.04 0.52
CA GLY A 179 9.88 -19.90 -0.52
C GLY A 179 9.03 -19.95 -1.79
N GLU A 180 9.17 -21.05 -2.53
CA GLU A 180 8.55 -21.21 -3.85
C GLU A 180 7.02 -21.08 -3.81
N GLY A 181 6.47 -20.33 -4.77
CA GLY A 181 5.04 -19.98 -4.82
C GLY A 181 4.55 -19.13 -3.64
N ARG A 182 5.43 -18.63 -2.76
CA ARG A 182 5.04 -17.87 -1.57
C ARG A 182 5.80 -16.55 -1.52
N HIS A 183 5.33 -15.63 -2.33
CA HIS A 183 5.95 -14.33 -2.52
C HIS A 183 5.24 -13.29 -1.68
N GLY A 184 5.98 -12.35 -1.11
CA GLY A 184 5.33 -11.15 -0.59
C GLY A 184 6.25 -10.04 -0.16
N GLY A 185 5.65 -8.85 -0.12
CA GLY A 185 6.28 -7.61 0.27
C GLY A 185 5.30 -6.70 0.99
N ILE A 186 5.81 -5.93 1.94
CA ILE A 186 5.11 -4.85 2.61
C ILE A 186 5.70 -3.54 2.09
N LEU A 187 5.00 -2.91 1.13
CA LEU A 187 5.42 -1.66 0.54
C LEU A 187 5.35 -0.53 1.57
N ILE A 188 6.47 0.15 1.80
CA ILE A 188 6.54 1.38 2.58
C ILE A 188 6.10 2.54 1.71
N ARG A 189 5.05 3.24 2.15
CA ARG A 189 4.49 4.37 1.41
C ARG A 189 4.77 5.70 2.06
N SER A 190 4.67 5.78 3.37
CA SER A 190 4.90 7.04 4.07
C SER A 190 5.70 6.81 5.34
N VAL A 191 6.63 7.73 5.62
CA VAL A 191 7.49 7.72 6.80
C VAL A 191 7.53 9.10 7.44
N GLN A 192 7.85 9.14 8.73
CA GLN A 192 8.12 10.37 9.47
C GLN A 192 9.55 10.34 9.99
N ALA A 193 10.36 11.32 9.65
CA ALA A 193 11.64 11.53 10.33
C ALA A 193 11.36 12.04 11.75
N LEU A 194 11.89 11.37 12.77
CA LEU A 194 11.58 11.73 14.16
C LEU A 194 12.42 12.90 14.66
N GLN A 195 13.53 13.22 13.99
CA GLN A 195 14.39 14.33 14.37
C GLN A 195 13.71 15.69 14.23
N ASP A 196 12.93 15.89 13.16
CA ASP A 196 12.28 17.16 12.81
C ASP A 196 10.75 17.02 12.62
N GLY A 197 10.22 15.80 12.76
CA GLY A 197 8.81 15.49 12.57
C GLY A 197 8.35 15.54 11.11
N LYS A 198 9.26 15.69 10.14
CA LYS A 198 8.93 15.79 8.71
C LYS A 198 8.29 14.51 8.23
N ILE A 199 7.14 14.65 7.56
CA ILE A 199 6.41 13.53 6.95
C ILE A 199 6.70 13.49 5.45
N ILE A 200 7.02 12.30 4.97
CA ILE A 200 7.27 11.99 3.57
C ILE A 200 6.16 11.06 3.10
N CYS A 201 5.32 11.54 2.18
CA CYS A 201 4.15 10.82 1.69
C CYS A 201 4.34 10.34 0.25
N GLY A 202 4.44 9.02 0.06
CA GLY A 202 4.52 8.35 -1.25
C GLY A 202 5.70 7.38 -1.32
N PRO A 203 5.55 6.21 -1.95
CA PRO A 203 6.57 5.17 -1.95
C PRO A 203 7.88 5.62 -2.61
N SER A 204 7.80 6.28 -3.77
CA SER A 204 9.01 6.79 -4.44
C SER A 204 9.67 7.93 -3.67
N LEU A 205 8.89 8.79 -3.01
CA LEU A 205 9.40 9.89 -2.20
C LEU A 205 10.05 9.38 -0.90
N SER A 206 9.51 8.30 -0.34
CA SER A 206 10.14 7.60 0.78
C SER A 206 11.52 7.09 0.36
N VAL A 207 11.64 6.43 -0.80
CA VAL A 207 12.95 6.00 -1.33
C VAL A 207 13.90 7.19 -1.58
N ASP A 208 13.42 8.29 -2.18
CA ASP A 208 14.24 9.49 -2.38
C ASP A 208 14.76 10.09 -1.06
N HIS A 209 13.92 10.08 -0.03
CA HIS A 209 14.33 10.48 1.30
C HIS A 209 15.43 9.57 1.86
N LEU A 210 15.30 8.23 1.71
CA LEU A 210 16.35 7.29 2.12
C LEU A 210 17.68 7.55 1.40
N LEU A 211 17.64 7.73 0.07
CA LEU A 211 18.82 8.05 -0.73
C LEU A 211 19.52 9.33 -0.25
N SER A 212 18.72 10.37 0.02
CA SER A 212 19.22 11.64 0.54
C SER A 212 19.89 11.49 1.91
N VAL A 213 19.23 10.81 2.86
CA VAL A 213 19.76 10.58 4.23
C VAL A 213 21.03 9.72 4.20
N CYS A 214 21.11 8.74 3.30
CA CYS A 214 22.26 7.87 3.13
C CYS A 214 23.36 8.46 2.22
N LYS A 215 23.15 9.65 1.64
CA LYS A 215 24.06 10.29 0.67
C LYS A 215 24.41 9.33 -0.49
N ALA A 216 23.39 8.67 -1.02
CA ALA A 216 23.49 7.80 -2.19
C ALA A 216 22.79 8.48 -3.39
N GLU A 217 23.41 8.45 -4.56
CA GLU A 217 22.85 9.05 -5.78
C GLU A 217 21.69 8.24 -6.35
N ASP A 218 21.72 6.92 -6.18
CA ASP A 218 20.70 5.99 -6.64
C ASP A 218 20.64 4.73 -5.74
N ILE A 219 19.67 3.86 -6.03
CA ILE A 219 19.45 2.61 -5.27
C ILE A 219 20.64 1.66 -5.41
N LYS A 220 21.33 1.65 -6.56
CA LYS A 220 22.47 0.76 -6.78
C LYS A 220 23.63 1.17 -5.87
N THR A 221 23.94 2.45 -5.80
CA THR A 221 24.95 3.03 -4.91
C THR A 221 24.55 2.82 -3.45
N LEU A 222 23.28 3.00 -3.09
CA LEU A 222 22.78 2.70 -1.74
C LEU A 222 23.05 1.23 -1.37
N VAL A 223 22.63 0.28 -2.19
CA VAL A 223 22.72 -1.15 -1.85
C VAL A 223 24.17 -1.65 -1.91
N ASN A 224 24.90 -1.34 -2.97
CA ASN A 224 26.22 -1.93 -3.19
C ASN A 224 27.30 -1.26 -2.34
N GLU A 225 27.24 0.06 -2.16
CA GLU A 225 28.31 0.80 -1.48
C GLU A 225 27.96 1.13 -0.04
N LYS A 226 26.77 1.70 0.20
CA LYS A 226 26.39 2.12 1.56
C LYS A 226 25.98 0.91 2.42
N MET A 227 25.13 0.04 1.88
CA MET A 227 24.67 -1.17 2.57
C MET A 227 25.64 -2.34 2.42
N GLN A 228 26.64 -2.25 1.52
CA GLN A 228 27.65 -3.29 1.27
C GLN A 228 27.04 -4.65 0.88
N GLY A 229 25.91 -4.61 0.15
CA GLY A 229 25.16 -5.80 -0.24
C GLY A 229 24.32 -6.42 0.87
N ASP A 230 24.37 -5.91 2.11
CA ASP A 230 23.53 -6.38 3.19
C ASP A 230 22.12 -5.80 3.11
N ILE A 231 21.18 -6.65 2.72
CA ILE A 231 19.76 -6.31 2.57
C ILE A 231 18.92 -6.83 3.75
N SER A 232 19.53 -7.28 4.85
CA SER A 232 18.78 -7.63 6.06
C SER A 232 17.96 -6.46 6.57
N VAL A 233 16.72 -6.70 7.02
CA VAL A 233 15.98 -5.67 7.77
C VAL A 233 16.42 -5.58 9.23
N PHE A 234 17.13 -6.58 9.76
CA PHE A 234 17.57 -6.58 11.16
C PHE A 234 19.03 -6.14 11.29
N PRO A 235 19.39 -5.47 12.39
CA PRO A 235 20.77 -5.11 12.68
C PRO A 235 21.63 -6.34 12.98
N SER A 236 22.93 -6.21 12.73
CA SER A 236 23.95 -7.22 13.07
C SER A 236 25.29 -6.54 13.33
N GLU A 237 26.10 -7.09 14.24
CA GLU A 237 27.36 -6.49 14.68
C GLU A 237 28.37 -6.29 13.54
N ASP A 238 28.38 -7.21 12.57
CA ASP A 238 29.36 -7.24 11.47
C ASP A 238 28.89 -6.52 10.19
N LYS A 239 27.78 -5.77 10.27
CA LYS A 239 27.07 -5.23 9.10
C LYS A 239 26.92 -3.71 9.14
N SER A 240 26.65 -3.13 7.97
CA SER A 240 26.58 -1.68 7.78
C SER A 240 25.46 -1.02 8.61
N ASN A 241 24.39 -1.75 8.91
CA ASN A 241 23.21 -1.31 9.66
C ASN A 241 22.64 0.04 9.16
N ILE A 242 22.81 0.34 7.87
CA ILE A 242 22.39 1.60 7.27
C ILE A 242 20.86 1.67 7.15
N LEU A 243 20.19 0.55 6.95
CA LEU A 243 18.74 0.50 6.83
C LEU A 243 18.24 -0.72 7.60
N VAL A 244 17.67 -0.49 8.79
CA VAL A 244 17.23 -1.58 9.67
C VAL A 244 15.94 -1.23 10.42
N LEU A 245 15.21 -2.25 10.86
CA LEU A 245 14.05 -2.19 11.72
C LEU A 245 14.46 -2.63 13.13
N GLU A 246 14.03 -1.88 14.11
CA GLU A 246 14.28 -2.14 15.53
C GLU A 246 12.98 -1.97 16.33
N ASP A 247 12.94 -2.56 17.51
CA ASP A 247 11.85 -2.29 18.43
C ASP A 247 11.85 -0.83 18.85
N SER A 248 10.66 -0.24 18.87
CA SER A 248 10.53 1.18 19.18
C SER A 248 10.95 1.52 20.60
N ASN A 249 10.84 0.59 21.56
CA ASN A 249 11.12 0.83 22.98
C ASN A 249 10.47 2.15 23.49
N ASN A 250 9.24 2.43 23.04
CA ASN A 250 8.49 3.66 23.32
C ASN A 250 9.14 4.95 22.79
N THR A 251 9.92 4.87 21.70
CA THR A 251 10.50 6.05 21.02
C THR A 251 9.42 7.05 20.56
N PHE A 252 8.19 6.60 20.34
CA PHE A 252 7.06 7.46 19.99
C PHE A 252 5.74 6.86 20.50
N ASP A 253 4.74 7.72 20.68
CA ASP A 253 3.40 7.30 21.12
C ASP A 253 2.69 6.47 20.05
N LYS A 254 1.93 5.46 20.50
CA LYS A 254 1.02 4.69 19.65
C LYS A 254 -0.03 5.61 19.02
N LYS A 255 -0.43 5.29 17.79
CA LYS A 255 -1.44 6.04 17.04
C LYS A 255 -2.53 5.09 16.56
N PRO A 256 -3.78 5.58 16.44
CA PRO A 256 -4.82 4.79 15.79
C PRO A 256 -4.38 4.37 14.38
N VAL A 257 -4.50 3.07 14.10
CA VAL A 257 -4.25 2.50 12.77
C VAL A 257 -5.58 2.35 12.04
N TYR A 258 -5.62 2.88 10.83
CA TYR A 258 -6.74 2.78 9.91
C TYR A 258 -6.37 1.87 8.74
N ARG A 259 -7.38 1.28 8.09
CA ARG A 259 -7.17 0.40 6.93
C ARG A 259 -8.15 0.67 5.79
N SER A 260 -7.67 0.48 4.56
CA SER A 260 -8.45 0.68 3.33
C SER A 260 -7.95 -0.19 2.18
N GLY A 261 -8.59 -0.08 1.02
CA GLY A 261 -8.02 -0.49 -0.27
C GLY A 261 -6.64 0.13 -0.54
N ARG A 262 -5.80 -0.60 -1.27
CA ARG A 262 -4.46 -0.18 -1.72
C ARG A 262 -4.54 0.87 -2.82
N VAL A 263 -3.56 1.77 -2.87
CA VAL A 263 -3.54 2.92 -3.78
C VAL A 263 -3.01 2.53 -5.15
N GLY A 264 -3.78 2.85 -6.20
CA GLY A 264 -3.32 2.74 -7.59
C GLY A 264 -3.51 1.37 -8.21
N LEU A 265 -4.24 0.47 -7.53
CA LEU A 265 -4.67 -0.79 -8.11
C LEU A 265 -5.95 -0.61 -8.92
N HIS A 266 -5.99 -1.30 -10.05
CA HIS A 266 -7.12 -1.33 -10.97
C HIS A 266 -7.25 -2.75 -11.56
N MET A 267 -8.44 -3.14 -11.98
CA MET A 267 -8.71 -4.44 -12.61
C MET A 267 -8.35 -4.43 -14.11
N THR A 268 -7.15 -3.94 -14.43
CA THR A 268 -6.67 -3.74 -15.81
C THR A 268 -5.71 -4.83 -16.28
N LYS A 269 -5.31 -5.78 -15.42
CA LYS A 269 -4.39 -6.83 -15.85
C LYS A 269 -5.12 -7.73 -16.85
N LYS A 270 -4.51 -7.89 -18.03
CA LYS A 270 -4.94 -8.91 -18.99
C LYS A 270 -4.63 -10.26 -18.38
N VAL A 271 -5.65 -11.08 -18.22
CA VAL A 271 -5.54 -12.42 -17.62
C VAL A 271 -6.21 -13.44 -18.53
N ALA A 272 -5.71 -14.67 -18.45
CA ALA A 272 -6.08 -15.74 -19.37
C ALA A 272 -7.33 -16.52 -18.90
N THR A 273 -7.55 -16.58 -17.59
CA THR A 273 -8.62 -17.38 -16.98
C THR A 273 -9.67 -16.49 -16.29
N ASP A 274 -10.87 -17.04 -16.08
CA ASP A 274 -11.91 -16.36 -15.28
C ASP A 274 -11.56 -16.36 -13.78
N ASP A 275 -10.80 -17.34 -13.32
CA ASP A 275 -10.28 -17.39 -11.94
C ASP A 275 -9.33 -16.22 -11.67
N ASP A 276 -8.46 -15.87 -12.61
CA ASP A 276 -7.57 -14.71 -12.48
C ASP A 276 -8.33 -13.38 -12.50
N LYS A 277 -9.46 -13.29 -13.23
CA LYS A 277 -10.33 -12.10 -13.21
C LYS A 277 -10.99 -11.97 -11.84
N THR A 278 -11.48 -13.09 -11.33
CA THR A 278 -12.10 -13.20 -10.01
C THR A 278 -11.10 -12.77 -8.94
N ALA A 279 -9.86 -13.27 -8.99
CA ALA A 279 -8.79 -12.85 -8.09
C ALA A 279 -8.48 -11.34 -8.19
N GLN A 280 -8.51 -10.74 -9.38
CA GLN A 280 -8.35 -9.28 -9.50
C GLN A 280 -9.46 -8.53 -8.77
N MET A 281 -10.70 -8.96 -8.90
CA MET A 281 -11.85 -8.35 -8.20
C MET A 281 -11.74 -8.52 -6.69
N ASP A 282 -11.34 -9.71 -6.24
CA ASP A 282 -11.24 -10.03 -4.82
C ASP A 282 -10.14 -9.24 -4.13
N PHE A 283 -9.07 -8.87 -4.83
CA PHE A 283 -7.87 -8.27 -4.21
C PHE A 283 -7.67 -6.79 -4.50
N VAL A 284 -8.31 -6.22 -5.54
CA VAL A 284 -8.08 -4.81 -5.94
C VAL A 284 -8.39 -3.83 -4.81
N PHE A 285 -9.39 -4.13 -3.98
CA PHE A 285 -9.82 -3.29 -2.87
C PHE A 285 -9.76 -3.99 -1.50
N LYS A 286 -9.01 -5.09 -1.32
CA LYS A 286 -8.79 -5.64 0.03
C LYS A 286 -8.19 -4.60 0.96
N ASN A 287 -8.49 -4.73 2.26
CA ASN A 287 -8.02 -3.84 3.34
C ASN A 287 -6.53 -4.00 3.67
N TYR A 288 -5.69 -4.05 2.65
CA TYR A 288 -4.26 -4.32 2.76
C TYR A 288 -3.40 -3.06 2.77
N ARG A 289 -4.03 -1.89 2.82
CA ARG A 289 -3.35 -0.64 3.16
C ARG A 289 -3.62 -0.29 4.61
N TYR A 290 -2.57 -0.06 5.38
CA TYR A 290 -2.64 0.35 6.78
C TYR A 290 -1.90 1.66 6.97
N PHE A 291 -2.46 2.56 7.77
CA PHE A 291 -1.87 3.87 7.99
C PHE A 291 -2.28 4.49 9.33
N CYS A 292 -1.40 5.33 9.88
CA CYS A 292 -1.67 6.16 11.05
C CYS A 292 -1.49 7.65 10.70
N GLU A 293 -1.75 8.55 11.65
CA GLU A 293 -1.71 10.01 11.40
C GLU A 293 -2.57 10.42 10.19
N ALA A 294 -3.78 9.84 10.08
CA ALA A 294 -4.60 9.85 8.87
C ALA A 294 -4.82 11.23 8.23
N LYS A 295 -4.94 12.30 9.02
CA LYS A 295 -5.02 13.69 8.53
C LYS A 295 -3.82 14.17 7.72
N LYS A 296 -2.68 13.49 7.84
CA LYS A 296 -1.41 13.89 7.20
C LYS A 296 -1.07 13.03 5.98
N ILE A 297 -1.83 11.94 5.74
CA ILE A 297 -1.64 11.08 4.58
C ILE A 297 -2.32 11.71 3.35
N SER A 298 -1.56 11.89 2.26
CA SER A 298 -1.98 12.75 1.13
C SER A 298 -2.70 12.02 -0.01
N LYS A 299 -2.66 10.68 -0.05
CA LYS A 299 -3.21 9.85 -1.13
C LYS A 299 -4.22 8.83 -0.61
N GLY A 300 -5.08 8.37 -1.51
CA GLY A 300 -6.03 7.28 -1.23
C GLY A 300 -7.20 7.64 -0.31
N ASN A 301 -7.53 8.93 -0.21
CA ASN A 301 -8.65 9.38 0.64
C ASN A 301 -10.00 8.83 0.20
N HIS A 302 -10.23 8.59 -1.09
CA HIS A 302 -11.46 7.95 -1.56
C HIS A 302 -11.57 6.48 -1.11
N TYR A 303 -10.46 5.71 -1.13
CA TYR A 303 -10.43 4.36 -0.56
C TYR A 303 -10.74 4.39 0.93
N ALA A 304 -10.05 5.25 1.69
CA ALA A 304 -10.21 5.36 3.13
C ALA A 304 -11.61 5.83 3.54
N SER A 305 -12.14 6.85 2.84
CA SER A 305 -13.50 7.36 3.12
C SER A 305 -14.54 6.28 2.87
N THR A 306 -14.45 5.59 1.73
CA THR A 306 -15.39 4.50 1.40
C THR A 306 -15.28 3.36 2.42
N ALA A 307 -14.07 3.05 2.91
CA ALA A 307 -13.87 2.01 3.91
C ALA A 307 -14.48 2.33 5.26
N LEU A 308 -14.38 3.58 5.68
CA LEU A 308 -15.01 4.03 6.92
C LEU A 308 -16.54 4.13 6.77
N LEU A 309 -17.04 4.58 5.61
CA LEU A 309 -18.47 4.62 5.31
C LEU A 309 -19.10 3.24 5.33
N TRP A 310 -18.44 2.25 4.71
CA TRP A 310 -18.92 0.86 4.73
C TRP A 310 -19.06 0.34 6.16
N ARG A 311 -18.10 0.65 7.04
CA ARG A 311 -18.13 0.29 8.47
C ARG A 311 -19.17 1.07 9.29
N GLY A 312 -20.02 1.87 8.64
CA GLY A 312 -21.12 2.61 9.27
C GLY A 312 -20.72 3.96 9.88
N MET A 313 -19.50 4.44 9.66
CA MET A 313 -19.09 5.75 10.16
C MET A 313 -19.78 6.87 9.37
N SER A 314 -20.25 7.90 10.08
CA SER A 314 -20.89 9.05 9.44
C SER A 314 -19.88 9.92 8.67
N PRO A 315 -20.31 10.63 7.61
CA PRO A 315 -19.44 11.56 6.90
C PRO A 315 -18.75 12.61 7.80
N LYS A 316 -19.43 13.06 8.86
CA LYS A 316 -18.90 14.04 9.82
C LYS A 316 -17.75 13.46 10.65
N GLU A 317 -17.89 12.23 11.13
CA GLU A 317 -16.82 11.53 11.85
C GLU A 317 -15.62 11.28 10.95
N ILE A 318 -15.85 10.88 9.69
CA ILE A 318 -14.77 10.66 8.72
C ILE A 318 -14.02 11.96 8.42
N ALA A 319 -14.72 13.09 8.29
CA ALA A 319 -14.11 14.41 8.07
C ALA A 319 -13.22 14.83 9.26
N ASN A 320 -13.48 14.30 10.46
CA ASN A 320 -12.64 14.53 11.64
C ASN A 320 -11.38 13.66 11.66
N ILE A 321 -11.30 12.60 10.84
CA ILE A 321 -10.18 11.66 10.78
C ILE A 321 -9.31 11.90 9.55
N LEU A 322 -9.93 12.11 8.38
CA LEU A 322 -9.25 12.22 7.09
C LEU A 322 -9.10 13.70 6.67
N PRO A 323 -8.11 14.03 5.83
CA PRO A 323 -7.97 15.37 5.26
C PRO A 323 -8.91 15.55 4.06
N THR A 324 -10.19 15.20 4.23
CA THR A 324 -11.20 15.22 3.18
C THR A 324 -12.39 16.05 3.64
N LYS A 325 -12.84 16.97 2.78
CA LYS A 325 -14.00 17.83 3.07
C LYS A 325 -15.26 16.99 3.23
N LEU A 326 -16.13 17.37 4.16
CA LEU A 326 -17.42 16.72 4.42
C LEU A 326 -18.22 16.48 3.12
N THR A 327 -18.37 17.53 2.31
CA THR A 327 -19.10 17.44 1.03
C THR A 327 -18.52 16.43 0.04
N THR A 328 -17.20 16.20 0.09
CA THR A 328 -16.54 15.20 -0.74
C THR A 328 -16.79 13.78 -0.21
N ILE A 329 -16.84 13.60 1.11
CA ILE A 329 -17.18 12.32 1.74
C ILE A 329 -18.64 11.95 1.48
N GLU A 330 -19.56 12.92 1.57
CA GLU A 330 -20.98 12.73 1.21
C GLU A 330 -21.11 12.27 -0.25
N LYS A 331 -20.39 12.91 -1.16
CA LYS A 331 -20.33 12.46 -2.57
C LYS A 331 -19.82 11.01 -2.69
N TYR A 332 -18.78 10.63 -1.95
CA TYR A 332 -18.27 9.26 -1.98
C TYR A 332 -19.27 8.23 -1.44
N ARG A 333 -20.04 8.58 -0.39
CA ARG A 333 -21.15 7.77 0.10
C ARG A 333 -22.18 7.53 -0.99
N ASP A 334 -22.62 8.60 -1.66
CA ASP A 334 -23.67 8.50 -2.68
C ASP A 334 -23.18 7.65 -3.87
N LEU A 335 -21.92 7.81 -4.29
CA LEU A 335 -21.28 6.99 -5.33
C LEU A 335 -21.14 5.52 -4.92
N PHE A 336 -20.82 5.24 -3.65
CA PHE A 336 -20.76 3.87 -3.13
C PHE A 336 -22.14 3.20 -3.15
N GLU A 337 -23.20 3.90 -2.71
CA GLU A 337 -24.57 3.39 -2.74
C GLU A 337 -25.12 3.22 -4.17
N GLU A 338 -24.72 4.09 -5.10
CA GLU A 338 -24.96 3.88 -6.54
C GLU A 338 -24.26 2.60 -7.02
N GLY A 339 -22.98 2.45 -6.64
CA GLY A 339 -22.15 1.29 -6.94
C GLY A 339 -22.77 -0.05 -6.59
N LYS A 340 -23.45 -0.16 -5.43
CA LYS A 340 -24.15 -1.38 -5.00
C LYS A 340 -25.19 -1.90 -5.98
N LYS A 341 -25.70 -1.03 -6.87
CA LYS A 341 -26.71 -1.36 -7.88
C LYS A 341 -26.09 -1.71 -9.24
N MET A 342 -24.76 -1.64 -9.35
CA MET A 342 -24.00 -1.81 -10.59
C MET A 342 -23.40 -3.21 -10.62
N LYS A 343 -23.19 -3.71 -11.84
CA LYS A 343 -22.47 -4.97 -12.09
C LYS A 343 -20.96 -4.76 -12.02
N GLU A 344 -20.25 -5.66 -11.34
CA GLU A 344 -18.79 -5.57 -11.12
C GLU A 344 -17.99 -5.57 -12.43
N GLU A 345 -18.47 -6.28 -13.46
CA GLU A 345 -17.83 -6.40 -14.76
C GLU A 345 -17.70 -5.06 -15.49
N LYS A 346 -18.52 -4.06 -15.12
CA LYS A 346 -18.43 -2.69 -15.68
C LYS A 346 -17.07 -2.05 -15.44
N PHE A 347 -16.35 -2.47 -14.40
CA PHE A 347 -15.09 -1.87 -13.99
C PHE A 347 -13.85 -2.65 -14.47
N LEU A 348 -14.04 -3.81 -15.10
CA LEU A 348 -12.95 -4.59 -15.68
C LEU A 348 -12.28 -3.87 -16.86
N GLY A 349 -10.96 -4.04 -16.99
CA GLY A 349 -10.18 -3.47 -18.07
C GLY A 349 -10.03 -1.94 -18.04
N THR A 350 -10.59 -1.27 -17.03
CA THR A 350 -10.67 0.19 -16.98
C THR A 350 -9.77 0.77 -15.88
N LYS A 351 -8.97 1.77 -16.25
CA LYS A 351 -8.28 2.62 -15.26
C LYS A 351 -9.31 3.57 -14.65
N MET A 352 -9.74 3.28 -13.43
CA MET A 352 -10.82 3.99 -12.75
C MET A 352 -10.37 5.34 -12.20
N THR A 353 -11.24 6.35 -12.31
CA THR A 353 -11.16 7.60 -11.56
C THR A 353 -11.55 7.39 -10.09
N ASP A 354 -11.24 8.34 -9.20
CA ASP A 354 -11.66 8.31 -7.79
C ASP A 354 -13.17 8.05 -7.62
N SER A 355 -14.01 8.65 -8.47
CA SER A 355 -15.46 8.44 -8.40
C SER A 355 -15.88 7.03 -8.85
N GLN A 356 -15.26 6.51 -9.91
CA GLN A 356 -15.48 5.14 -10.36
C GLN A 356 -14.96 4.11 -9.36
N ILE A 357 -13.90 4.42 -8.61
CA ILE A 357 -13.40 3.55 -7.53
C ILE A 357 -14.45 3.42 -6.43
N CYS A 358 -15.07 4.52 -5.98
CA CYS A 358 -16.15 4.45 -5.00
C CYS A 358 -17.33 3.59 -5.48
N GLN A 359 -17.73 3.76 -6.74
CA GLN A 359 -18.77 2.92 -7.36
C GLN A 359 -18.34 1.45 -7.47
N ALA A 360 -17.08 1.18 -7.85
CA ALA A 360 -16.56 -0.17 -8.00
C ALA A 360 -16.50 -0.91 -6.65
N ILE A 361 -16.05 -0.25 -5.58
CA ILE A 361 -16.11 -0.77 -4.22
C ILE A 361 -17.56 -1.09 -3.85
N GLY A 362 -18.50 -0.21 -4.17
CA GLY A 362 -19.93 -0.46 -4.01
C GLY A 362 -20.41 -1.69 -4.77
N SER A 363 -20.02 -1.87 -6.03
CA SER A 363 -20.42 -3.05 -6.81
C SER A 363 -19.87 -4.36 -6.25
N LEU A 364 -18.70 -4.31 -5.61
CA LEU A 364 -18.02 -5.45 -5.00
C LEU A 364 -18.43 -5.66 -3.53
N HIS A 365 -19.47 -5.00 -3.04
CA HIS A 365 -19.78 -4.99 -1.61
C HIS A 365 -20.10 -6.35 -0.99
N ASN A 366 -20.56 -7.31 -1.80
CA ASN A 366 -20.84 -8.68 -1.34
C ASN A 366 -19.62 -9.61 -1.43
N ARG A 367 -18.54 -9.17 -2.09
CA ARG A 367 -17.29 -9.93 -2.22
C ARG A 367 -16.26 -9.54 -1.17
N LEU A 368 -16.14 -8.26 -0.86
CA LEU A 368 -15.10 -7.78 0.06
C LEU A 368 -15.59 -7.82 1.52
N THR A 369 -14.66 -8.10 2.43
CA THR A 369 -14.85 -8.04 3.88
C THR A 369 -14.24 -6.75 4.41
N TRP A 370 -15.07 -5.74 4.70
CA TRP A 370 -14.61 -4.41 5.14
C TRP A 370 -14.90 -4.08 6.59
#